data_AF-A0A1E4F4M2-F1
#
_entry.id   AF-A0A1E4F4M2-F1
#
_cell.length_a   1.000
_cell.length_b   1.000
_cell.length_c   1.000
_cell.angle_alpha   90.00
_cell.angle_beta   90.00
_cell.angle_gamma   90.00
#
_symmetry.space_group_name_H-M   'P 1'
#
loop_
_entity.id
_entity.type
_entity.pdbx_description
1 polymer ?
#
loop_
_entity_poly.entity_id
_entity_poly.type
_entity_poly.pdbx_seq_one_letter_code
_entity_poly.pdbx_strand_id
1 'polypeptide(L)'
;MKTERFSLLAFFATLALLLMVFAGWKTFTLNSQAWDMWHVVGHNPVGALLSGHPHGLRYVVYYPIFAVAEFVGVPPDLVFSYVCVLVLYVMSTLVSQIDSDVWSSQGHIWRRDAIVLCIFALAALMNGRLLLAFCGYLFIVSAGANWFKCREWKLSHAACVLVGCLLAAVSSGTLLAAMALSAGVVLIAYIMDSRLLKDNPLSAISIVMVLVLFVSYALIGIGKNLAYFGGDEAAVVRMLGHGAGGDIAKSIGLGDLVEQDEIPATEGLLGAVLPYWWLGVVAVALVARYYGWRPVRMVRASSPAQNLVHMSIVLAMVGGLFGYSVLMMGVIPLLLFVSGNVKPILSRVGFSA
;
A
#
# COMPACT_ATOMS: atom_id res chain seq x y z
N MET A 1 5.12 9.16 -30.87
CA MET A 1 4.94 8.60 -29.51
C MET A 1 4.37 7.19 -29.66
N LYS A 2 4.83 6.16 -28.92
CA LYS A 2 3.94 5.20 -28.20
C LYS A 2 4.52 3.81 -27.82
N THR A 3 5.74 3.41 -28.16
CA THR A 3 6.24 2.06 -27.83
C THR A 3 7.12 1.93 -26.57
N GLU A 4 7.72 3.01 -26.05
CA GLU A 4 8.64 2.93 -24.90
C GLU A 4 7.98 2.74 -23.52
N ARG A 5 6.66 2.56 -23.48
CA ARG A 5 5.94 2.29 -22.22
C ARG A 5 5.97 0.81 -21.84
N PHE A 6 6.22 -0.08 -22.80
CA PHE A 6 6.22 -1.50 -22.55
C PHE A 6 7.63 -1.97 -22.20
N SER A 7 7.84 -2.37 -20.95
CA SER A 7 9.08 -3.03 -20.54
C SER A 7 9.05 -4.47 -21.05
N LEU A 8 10.02 -4.86 -21.89
CA LEU A 8 10.20 -6.26 -22.28
C LEU A 8 10.40 -7.14 -21.05
N LEU A 9 11.07 -6.64 -20.02
CA LEU A 9 11.25 -7.37 -18.77
C LEU A 9 9.91 -7.60 -18.05
N ALA A 10 8.97 -6.64 -18.08
CA ALA A 10 7.63 -6.86 -17.53
C ALA A 10 6.90 -8.02 -18.22
N PHE A 11 7.04 -8.12 -19.55
CA PHE A 11 6.51 -9.26 -20.30
C PHE A 11 7.18 -10.57 -19.89
N PHE A 12 8.52 -10.62 -19.91
CA PHE A 12 9.26 -11.84 -19.56
C PHE A 12 9.06 -12.26 -18.09
N ALA A 13 8.99 -11.32 -17.15
CA ALA A 13 8.71 -11.61 -15.74
C ALA A 13 7.29 -12.16 -15.54
N THR A 14 6.30 -11.58 -16.24
CA THR A 14 4.92 -12.08 -16.21
C THR A 14 4.84 -13.47 -16.83
N LEU A 15 5.48 -13.67 -17.99
CA LEU A 15 5.53 -14.96 -18.68
C LEU A 15 6.23 -16.02 -17.83
N ALA A 16 7.35 -15.68 -17.19
CA ALA A 16 8.07 -16.58 -16.29
C ALA A 16 7.17 -17.01 -15.12
N LEU A 17 6.47 -16.07 -14.47
CA LEU A 17 5.55 -16.42 -13.39
C LEU A 17 4.38 -17.27 -13.88
N LEU A 18 3.84 -16.98 -15.08
CA LEU A 18 2.80 -17.78 -15.71
C LEU A 18 3.26 -19.23 -15.94
N LEU A 19 4.46 -19.41 -16.49
CA LEU A 19 5.05 -20.73 -16.72
C LEU A 19 5.32 -21.47 -15.39
N MET A 20 5.76 -20.77 -14.35
CA MET A 20 5.93 -21.36 -13.02
C MET A 20 4.58 -21.83 -12.43
N VAL A 21 3.51 -21.05 -12.59
CA VAL A 21 2.16 -21.45 -12.14
C VAL A 21 1.64 -22.62 -12.96
N PHE A 22 1.80 -22.57 -14.29
CA PHE A 22 1.36 -23.63 -15.20
C PHE A 22 2.09 -24.96 -14.96
N ALA A 23 3.40 -24.91 -14.69
CA ALA A 23 4.21 -26.08 -14.35
C ALA A 23 3.98 -26.59 -12.91
N GLY A 24 3.17 -25.90 -12.10
CA GLY A 24 2.94 -26.23 -10.70
C GLY A 24 4.12 -25.92 -9.77
N TRP A 25 5.15 -25.22 -10.25
CA TRP A 25 6.30 -24.79 -9.43
C TRP A 25 5.96 -23.66 -8.46
N LYS A 26 4.94 -22.87 -8.78
CA LYS A 26 4.42 -21.83 -7.89
C LYS A 26 2.91 -21.94 -7.79
N THR A 27 2.41 -22.07 -6.57
CA THR A 27 1.01 -21.87 -6.24
C THR A 27 0.89 -20.74 -5.21
N PHE A 28 -0.15 -19.95 -5.34
CA PHE A 28 -0.51 -18.92 -4.39
C PHE A 28 -1.68 -19.41 -3.55
N THR A 29 -1.49 -19.46 -2.23
CA THR A 29 -2.54 -19.89 -1.30
C THR A 29 -3.51 -18.77 -1.05
N LEU A 30 -4.80 -19.04 -1.23
CA LEU A 30 -5.86 -18.10 -0.92
C LEU A 30 -5.92 -17.83 0.59
N ASN A 31 -6.42 -16.66 0.95
CA ASN A 31 -6.54 -16.26 2.35
C ASN A 31 -7.59 -17.10 3.08
N SER A 32 -7.21 -17.83 4.14
CA SER A 32 -8.13 -18.67 4.91
C SER A 32 -9.37 -17.92 5.41
N GLN A 33 -9.24 -16.65 5.82
CA GLN A 33 -10.39 -15.86 6.27
C GLN A 33 -11.39 -15.55 5.15
N ALA A 34 -10.94 -15.52 3.89
CA ALA A 34 -11.86 -15.41 2.75
C ALA A 34 -12.51 -16.77 2.42
N TRP A 35 -11.79 -17.87 2.64
CA TRP A 35 -12.30 -19.22 2.50
C TRP A 35 -13.42 -19.51 3.51
N ASP A 36 -13.21 -19.15 4.78
CA ASP A 36 -14.22 -19.32 5.83
C ASP A 36 -15.50 -18.54 5.50
N MET A 37 -15.35 -17.32 4.97
CA MET A 37 -16.47 -16.49 4.53
C MET A 37 -17.24 -17.10 3.36
N TRP A 38 -16.56 -17.79 2.44
CA TRP A 38 -17.21 -18.49 1.35
C TRP A 38 -18.16 -19.59 1.88
N HIS A 39 -17.72 -20.37 2.87
CA HIS A 39 -18.54 -21.42 3.47
C HIS A 39 -19.69 -20.89 4.33
N VAL A 40 -19.48 -19.76 5.02
CA VAL A 40 -20.50 -19.19 5.92
C VAL A 40 -21.52 -18.33 5.16
N VAL A 41 -21.08 -17.51 4.21
CA VAL A 41 -21.95 -16.53 3.52
C VAL A 41 -22.36 -16.98 2.12
N GLY A 42 -21.60 -17.87 1.47
CA GLY A 42 -21.88 -18.34 0.11
C GLY A 42 -21.95 -17.18 -0.89
N HIS A 43 -22.86 -17.25 -1.85
CA HIS A 43 -22.91 -16.34 -3.01
C HIS A 43 -23.38 -14.91 -2.74
N ASN A 44 -23.39 -14.44 -1.49
CA ASN A 44 -23.86 -13.10 -1.11
C ASN A 44 -22.74 -12.17 -0.58
N PRO A 45 -21.73 -11.81 -1.40
CA PRO A 45 -20.63 -10.94 -0.96
C PRO A 45 -21.10 -9.53 -0.59
N VAL A 46 -22.18 -9.03 -1.22
CA VAL A 46 -22.77 -7.72 -0.89
C VAL A 46 -23.45 -7.77 0.47
N GLY A 47 -24.15 -8.85 0.80
CA GLY A 47 -24.72 -9.05 2.14
C GLY A 47 -23.65 -9.08 3.22
N ALA A 48 -22.54 -9.80 2.99
CA ALA A 48 -21.38 -9.77 3.90
C ALA A 48 -20.86 -8.34 4.10
N LEU A 49 -20.76 -7.56 3.01
CA LEU A 49 -20.30 -6.19 3.04
C LEU A 49 -21.25 -5.28 3.84
N LEU A 50 -22.56 -5.37 3.58
CA LEU A 50 -23.56 -4.52 4.22
C LEU A 50 -23.81 -4.88 5.69
N SER A 51 -23.56 -6.15 6.07
CA SER A 51 -23.64 -6.59 7.47
C SER A 51 -22.53 -6.03 8.37
N GLY A 52 -21.51 -5.37 7.79
CA GLY A 52 -20.36 -4.88 8.53
C GLY A 52 -19.46 -6.00 9.07
N HIS A 53 -19.49 -7.19 8.46
CA HIS A 53 -18.66 -8.30 8.90
C HIS A 53 -17.16 -7.91 8.81
N PRO A 54 -16.30 -8.22 9.81
CA PRO A 54 -14.88 -7.79 9.80
C PRO A 54 -14.07 -8.28 8.59
N HIS A 55 -14.55 -9.33 7.93
CA HIS A 55 -13.95 -9.92 6.74
C HIS A 55 -14.74 -9.65 5.44
N GLY A 56 -15.82 -8.87 5.50
CA GLY A 56 -16.71 -8.61 4.36
C GLY A 56 -15.99 -7.99 3.16
N LEU A 57 -15.23 -6.90 3.35
CA LEU A 57 -14.45 -6.30 2.26
C LEU A 57 -13.45 -7.27 1.63
N ARG A 58 -12.75 -8.05 2.46
CA ARG A 58 -11.83 -9.07 1.94
C ARG A 58 -12.57 -10.09 1.12
N TYR A 59 -13.72 -10.56 1.61
CA TYR A 59 -14.53 -11.52 0.89
C TYR A 59 -14.97 -11.00 -0.47
N VAL A 60 -15.38 -9.73 -0.57
CA VAL A 60 -15.70 -9.08 -1.86
C VAL A 60 -14.53 -9.13 -2.83
N VAL A 61 -13.29 -8.92 -2.36
CA VAL A 61 -12.07 -8.98 -3.21
C VAL A 61 -11.84 -10.39 -3.75
N TYR A 62 -12.02 -11.42 -2.92
CA TYR A 62 -11.76 -12.81 -3.30
C TYR A 62 -12.96 -13.50 -3.97
N TYR A 63 -14.18 -12.94 -3.87
CA TYR A 63 -15.39 -13.54 -4.42
C TYR A 63 -15.28 -13.92 -5.91
N PRO A 64 -14.73 -13.07 -6.81
CA PRO A 64 -14.58 -13.46 -8.21
C PRO A 64 -13.72 -14.71 -8.42
N ILE A 65 -12.74 -14.95 -7.53
CA ILE A 65 -11.88 -16.14 -7.61
C ILE A 65 -12.69 -17.39 -7.28
N PHE A 66 -13.49 -17.36 -6.21
CA PHE A 66 -14.34 -18.49 -5.84
C PHE A 66 -15.39 -18.80 -6.91
N ALA A 67 -16.09 -17.78 -7.41
CA ALA A 67 -17.11 -17.94 -8.42
C ALA A 67 -16.54 -18.56 -9.72
N VAL A 68 -15.36 -18.12 -10.16
CA VAL A 68 -14.68 -18.70 -11.34
C VAL A 68 -14.22 -20.13 -11.05
N ALA A 69 -13.65 -20.38 -9.87
CA ALA A 69 -13.16 -21.70 -9.50
C ALA A 69 -14.28 -22.75 -9.47
N GLU A 70 -15.43 -22.41 -8.89
CA GLU A 70 -16.62 -23.25 -8.88
C GLU A 70 -17.18 -23.46 -10.29
N PHE A 71 -17.31 -22.38 -11.07
CA PHE A 71 -17.83 -22.46 -12.44
C PHE A 71 -16.98 -23.37 -13.34
N VAL A 72 -15.65 -23.31 -13.21
CA VAL A 72 -14.72 -24.12 -14.01
C VAL A 72 -14.46 -25.51 -13.38
N GLY A 73 -14.81 -25.71 -12.11
CA GLY A 73 -14.56 -26.96 -11.39
C GLY A 73 -13.09 -27.18 -11.03
N VAL A 74 -12.36 -26.11 -10.68
CA VAL A 74 -10.93 -26.16 -10.32
C VAL A 74 -10.67 -25.63 -8.91
N PRO A 75 -9.54 -25.97 -8.26
CA PRO A 75 -9.20 -25.43 -6.95
C PRO A 75 -9.08 -23.89 -6.96
N PRO A 76 -9.66 -23.16 -5.98
CA PRO A 76 -9.59 -21.68 -5.97
C PRO A 76 -8.17 -21.11 -5.86
N ASP A 77 -7.24 -21.84 -5.24
CA ASP A 77 -5.81 -21.48 -5.21
C ASP A 77 -5.19 -21.40 -6.61
N LEU A 78 -5.61 -22.28 -7.53
CA LEU A 78 -5.15 -22.26 -8.92
C LEU A 78 -5.64 -21.01 -9.64
N VAL A 79 -6.93 -20.68 -9.48
CA VAL A 79 -7.51 -19.45 -10.05
C VAL A 79 -6.83 -18.22 -9.45
N PHE A 80 -6.62 -18.19 -8.13
CA PHE A 80 -5.92 -17.10 -7.46
C PHE A 80 -4.48 -16.94 -7.98
N SER A 81 -3.82 -18.04 -8.29
CA SER A 81 -2.47 -18.02 -8.86
C SER A 81 -2.44 -17.33 -10.22
N TYR A 82 -3.40 -17.61 -11.09
CA TYR A 82 -3.54 -16.88 -12.37
C TYR A 82 -3.92 -15.41 -12.17
N VAL A 83 -4.76 -15.08 -11.18
CA VAL A 83 -5.03 -13.68 -10.83
C VAL A 83 -3.76 -12.97 -10.36
N CYS A 84 -2.90 -13.63 -9.58
CA CYS A 84 -1.62 -13.05 -9.15
C CYS A 84 -0.67 -12.77 -10.33
N VAL A 85 -0.66 -13.61 -11.36
CA VAL A 85 0.08 -13.36 -12.62
C VAL A 85 -0.46 -12.10 -13.32
N LEU A 86 -1.78 -11.97 -13.44
CA LEU A 86 -2.40 -10.78 -14.02
C LEU A 86 -2.09 -9.52 -13.19
N VAL A 87 -2.12 -9.64 -11.86
CA VAL A 87 -1.79 -8.54 -10.94
C VAL A 87 -0.34 -8.09 -11.12
N LEU A 88 0.62 -9.01 -11.28
CA LEU A 88 2.02 -8.67 -11.58
C LEU A 88 2.15 -7.85 -12.86
N TYR A 89 1.43 -8.24 -13.92
CA TYR A 89 1.40 -7.51 -15.19
C TYR A 89 0.83 -6.10 -15.03
N VAL A 90 -0.30 -5.97 -14.32
CA VAL A 90 -0.94 -4.68 -14.03
C VAL A 90 0.00 -3.79 -13.21
N MET A 91 0.62 -4.32 -12.15
CA MET A 91 1.60 -3.59 -11.33
C MET A 91 2.77 -3.08 -12.18
N SER A 92 3.30 -3.90 -13.08
CA SER A 92 4.42 -3.51 -13.96
C SER A 92 4.04 -2.36 -14.91
N THR A 93 2.78 -2.38 -15.40
CA THR A 93 2.23 -1.31 -16.23
C THR A 93 2.03 -0.02 -15.42
N LEU A 94 1.49 -0.13 -14.20
CA LEU A 94 1.31 1.01 -13.29
C LEU A 94 2.64 1.64 -12.90
N VAL A 95 3.66 0.83 -12.58
CA VAL A 95 5.02 1.32 -12.32
C VAL A 95 5.54 2.11 -13.51
N SER A 96 5.40 1.58 -14.73
CA SER A 96 5.84 2.26 -15.96
C SER A 96 5.10 3.58 -16.19
N GLN A 97 3.81 3.63 -15.86
CA GLN A 97 3.01 4.85 -15.93
C GLN A 97 3.44 5.89 -14.88
N ILE A 98 3.56 5.49 -13.61
CA ILE A 98 3.98 6.36 -12.50
C ILE A 98 5.37 6.93 -12.79
N ASP A 99 6.29 6.09 -13.26
CA ASP A 99 7.65 6.47 -13.67
C ASP A 99 7.63 7.57 -14.74
N SER A 100 6.80 7.40 -15.77
CA SER A 100 6.65 8.38 -16.85
C SER A 100 5.96 9.66 -16.39
N ASP A 101 5.02 9.59 -15.46
CA ASP A 101 4.22 10.73 -15.03
C ASP A 101 4.94 11.62 -14.00
N VAL A 102 5.78 11.04 -13.13
CA VAL A 102 6.46 11.77 -12.06
C VAL A 102 7.88 12.24 -12.47
N TRP A 103 8.60 11.49 -13.33
CA TRP A 103 9.99 11.79 -13.73
C TRP A 103 10.16 12.16 -15.21
N SER A 104 9.06 12.35 -15.95
CA SER A 104 9.03 12.96 -17.29
C SER A 104 10.12 12.47 -18.26
N SER A 105 9.94 11.32 -18.93
CA SER A 105 10.80 10.71 -19.99
C SER A 105 12.33 10.64 -19.79
N GLN A 106 12.89 11.22 -18.73
CA GLN A 106 14.27 11.04 -18.28
C GLN A 106 14.44 9.71 -17.54
N GLY A 107 13.33 8.98 -17.31
CA GLY A 107 13.31 7.65 -16.76
C GLY A 107 13.91 6.64 -17.70
N HIS A 108 15.17 6.31 -17.45
CA HIS A 108 15.86 5.21 -18.10
C HIS A 108 15.07 3.90 -17.92
N ILE A 109 14.95 3.12 -18.99
CA ILE A 109 14.21 1.85 -19.01
C ILE A 109 14.70 0.90 -17.90
N TRP A 110 16.00 0.89 -17.62
CA TRP A 110 16.62 0.05 -16.58
C TRP A 110 16.02 0.25 -15.19
N ARG A 111 15.54 1.46 -14.85
CA ARG A 111 14.92 1.74 -13.55
C ARG A 111 13.60 0.98 -13.40
N ARG A 112 12.77 1.07 -14.44
CA ARG A 112 11.47 0.38 -14.48
C ARG A 112 11.70 -1.12 -14.43
N ASP A 113 12.68 -1.60 -15.18
CA ASP A 113 13.08 -3.00 -15.21
C ASP A 113 13.56 -3.50 -13.84
N ALA A 114 14.40 -2.73 -13.14
CA ALA A 114 14.84 -3.10 -11.78
C ALA A 114 13.66 -3.22 -10.80
N ILE A 115 12.70 -2.29 -10.85
CA ILE A 115 11.51 -2.33 -10.00
C ILE A 115 10.64 -3.55 -10.35
N VAL A 116 10.42 -3.81 -11.63
CA VAL A 116 9.67 -4.98 -12.11
C VAL A 116 10.33 -6.27 -11.66
N LEU A 117 11.66 -6.37 -11.74
CA LEU A 117 12.41 -7.53 -11.25
C LEU A 117 12.24 -7.72 -9.75
N CYS A 118 12.29 -6.64 -8.96
CA CYS A 118 12.01 -6.70 -7.52
C CYS A 118 10.58 -7.17 -7.23
N ILE A 119 9.58 -6.66 -7.96
CA ILE A 119 8.18 -7.09 -7.79
C ILE A 119 8.01 -8.57 -8.16
N PHE A 120 8.66 -9.03 -9.24
CA PHE A 120 8.68 -10.43 -9.63
C PHE A 120 9.29 -11.32 -8.54
N ALA A 121 10.45 -10.93 -7.99
CA ALA A 121 11.09 -11.65 -6.89
C ALA A 121 10.18 -11.72 -5.65
N LEU A 122 9.55 -10.60 -5.28
CA LEU A 122 8.56 -10.57 -4.20
C LEU A 122 7.37 -11.49 -4.48
N ALA A 123 6.84 -11.49 -5.72
CA ALA A 123 5.75 -12.37 -6.12
C ALA A 123 6.14 -13.86 -6.01
N ALA A 124 7.35 -14.22 -6.41
CA ALA A 124 7.84 -15.60 -6.31
C ALA A 124 7.95 -16.06 -4.85
N LEU A 125 8.39 -15.18 -3.94
CA LEU A 125 8.65 -15.52 -2.54
C LEU A 125 7.41 -15.46 -1.62
N MET A 126 6.34 -14.75 -2.02
CA MET A 126 5.21 -14.46 -1.12
C MET A 126 3.95 -15.26 -1.47
N ASN A 127 2.99 -15.30 -0.53
CA ASN A 127 1.70 -16.01 -0.66
C ASN A 127 0.62 -15.21 -1.41
N GLY A 128 0.98 -14.24 -2.26
CA GLY A 128 0.05 -13.54 -3.16
C GLY A 128 -0.82 -12.46 -2.52
N ARG A 129 -1.20 -12.61 -1.24
CA ARG A 129 -2.02 -11.62 -0.49
C ARG A 129 -1.49 -10.19 -0.63
N LEU A 130 -0.18 -10.01 -0.45
CA LEU A 130 0.44 -8.69 -0.50
C LEU A 130 0.59 -8.14 -1.93
N LEU A 131 0.52 -8.98 -2.96
CA LEU A 131 0.48 -8.50 -4.35
C LEU A 131 -0.78 -7.69 -4.63
N LEU A 132 -1.94 -8.16 -4.14
CA LEU A 132 -3.19 -7.40 -4.25
C LEU A 132 -3.07 -6.04 -3.54
N ALA A 133 -2.51 -6.01 -2.33
CA ALA A 133 -2.31 -4.78 -1.58
C ALA A 133 -1.34 -3.81 -2.29
N PHE A 134 -0.22 -4.31 -2.83
CA PHE A 134 0.72 -3.49 -3.60
C PHE A 134 0.10 -2.95 -4.87
N CYS A 135 -0.66 -3.77 -5.60
CA CYS A 135 -1.39 -3.33 -6.78
C CYS A 135 -2.39 -2.23 -6.42
N GLY A 136 -3.13 -2.40 -5.32
CA GLY A 136 -4.06 -1.39 -4.84
C GLY A 136 -3.38 -0.07 -4.49
N TYR A 137 -2.23 -0.14 -3.84
CA TYR A 137 -1.40 1.03 -3.53
C TYR A 137 -0.91 1.75 -4.79
N LEU A 138 -0.46 1.00 -5.80
CA LEU A 138 -0.01 1.55 -7.07
C LEU A 138 -1.13 2.22 -7.86
N PHE A 139 -2.38 1.73 -7.79
CA PHE A 139 -3.51 2.42 -8.39
C PHE A 139 -3.70 3.82 -7.78
N ILE A 140 -3.59 3.95 -6.46
CA ILE A 140 -3.73 5.24 -5.75
C ILE A 140 -2.57 6.18 -6.12
N VAL A 141 -1.33 5.68 -6.12
CA VAL A 141 -0.16 6.47 -6.52
C VAL A 141 -0.27 6.90 -7.99
N SER A 142 -0.72 6.02 -8.88
CA SER A 142 -0.92 6.34 -10.30
C SER A 142 -2.00 7.40 -10.50
N ALA A 143 -3.12 7.33 -9.76
CA ALA A 143 -4.17 8.34 -9.81
C ALA A 143 -3.64 9.72 -9.38
N GLY A 144 -2.89 9.77 -8.27
CA GLY A 144 -2.27 11.01 -7.80
C GLY A 144 -1.24 11.55 -8.79
N ALA A 145 -0.32 10.70 -9.29
CA ALA A 145 0.70 11.08 -10.26
C ALA A 145 0.09 11.65 -11.55
N ASN A 146 -0.96 11.01 -12.08
CA ASN A 146 -1.63 11.49 -13.28
C ASN A 146 -2.35 12.83 -13.03
N TRP A 147 -3.01 12.97 -11.87
CA TRP A 147 -3.61 14.24 -11.47
C TRP A 147 -2.57 15.37 -11.40
N PHE A 148 -1.41 15.14 -10.78
CA PHE A 148 -0.35 16.17 -10.72
C PHE A 148 0.13 16.63 -12.09
N LYS A 149 0.13 15.72 -13.07
CA LYS A 149 0.52 16.00 -14.44
C LYS A 149 -0.55 16.75 -15.22
N CYS A 150 -1.80 16.32 -15.14
CA CYS A 150 -2.91 16.87 -15.93
C CYS A 150 -3.63 18.04 -15.25
N ARG A 151 -3.48 18.21 -13.93
CA ARG A 151 -4.21 19.17 -13.09
C ARG A 151 -5.73 19.05 -13.17
N GLU A 152 -6.23 17.86 -13.50
CA GLU A 152 -7.65 17.59 -13.67
C GLU A 152 -8.00 16.26 -13.00
N TRP A 153 -9.03 16.26 -12.14
CA TRP A 153 -9.52 15.02 -11.52
C TRP A 153 -10.58 14.36 -12.41
N LYS A 154 -10.31 13.14 -12.88
CA LYS A 154 -11.17 12.38 -13.79
C LYS A 154 -11.86 11.24 -13.04
N LEU A 155 -12.96 10.73 -13.61
CA LEU A 155 -13.64 9.55 -13.08
C LEU A 155 -12.71 8.33 -12.98
N SER A 156 -11.75 8.21 -13.89
CA SER A 156 -10.72 7.16 -13.83
C SER A 156 -9.85 7.25 -12.57
N HIS A 157 -9.56 8.45 -12.04
CA HIS A 157 -8.83 8.61 -10.79
C HIS A 157 -9.65 8.11 -9.60
N ALA A 158 -10.94 8.50 -9.55
CA ALA A 158 -11.87 8.01 -8.53
C ALA A 158 -11.98 6.47 -8.55
N ALA A 159 -12.10 5.88 -9.74
CA ALA A 159 -12.14 4.43 -9.90
C ALA A 159 -10.84 3.76 -9.46
N CYS A 160 -9.67 4.32 -9.82
CA CYS A 160 -8.38 3.81 -9.37
C CYS A 160 -8.24 3.86 -7.85
N VAL A 161 -8.66 4.96 -7.21
CA VAL A 161 -8.61 5.09 -5.74
C VAL A 161 -9.55 4.08 -5.08
N LEU A 162 -10.79 3.93 -5.58
CA LEU A 162 -11.77 2.98 -5.05
C LEU A 162 -11.28 1.53 -5.18
N VAL A 163 -10.85 1.12 -6.38
CA VAL A 163 -10.26 -0.20 -6.63
C VAL A 163 -9.00 -0.39 -5.81
N GLY A 164 -8.20 0.67 -5.65
CA GLY A 164 -6.99 0.67 -4.85
C GLY A 164 -7.24 0.34 -3.38
N CYS A 165 -8.20 1.02 -2.75
CA CYS A 165 -8.64 0.75 -1.39
C CYS A 165 -9.27 -0.65 -1.26
N LEU A 166 -10.08 -1.08 -2.24
CA LEU A 166 -10.69 -2.40 -2.24
C LEU A 166 -9.62 -3.51 -2.28
N LEU A 167 -8.66 -3.45 -3.19
CA LEU A 167 -7.55 -4.42 -3.28
C LEU A 167 -6.65 -4.39 -2.04
N ALA A 168 -6.50 -3.23 -1.39
CA ALA A 168 -5.78 -3.12 -0.12
C ALA A 168 -6.55 -3.69 1.08
N ALA A 169 -7.84 -4.00 0.96
CA ALA A 169 -8.67 -4.56 2.04
C ALA A 169 -8.37 -6.04 2.38
N VAL A 170 -7.35 -6.63 1.76
CA VAL A 170 -6.82 -7.96 2.10
C VAL A 170 -6.19 -8.03 3.50
N SER A 171 -5.89 -6.88 4.12
CA SER A 171 -5.50 -6.73 5.53
C SER A 171 -6.02 -5.38 6.07
N SER A 172 -6.36 -5.31 7.37
CA SER A 172 -6.81 -4.06 8.00
C SER A 172 -5.73 -2.97 7.94
N GLY A 173 -4.48 -3.34 8.23
CA GLY A 173 -3.35 -2.39 8.18
C GLY A 173 -3.10 -1.83 6.77
N THR A 174 -3.17 -2.68 5.74
CA THR A 174 -2.95 -2.23 4.35
C THR A 174 -4.11 -1.36 3.85
N LEU A 175 -5.34 -1.63 4.28
CA LEU A 175 -6.50 -0.77 4.02
C LEU A 175 -6.33 0.62 4.64
N LEU A 176 -5.96 0.70 5.93
CA LEU A 176 -5.73 1.97 6.62
C LEU A 176 -4.63 2.79 5.92
N ALA A 177 -3.53 2.15 5.53
CA ALA A 177 -2.46 2.81 4.80
C ALA A 177 -2.91 3.31 3.42
N ALA A 178 -3.70 2.52 2.69
CA ALA A 178 -4.27 2.93 1.41
C ALA A 178 -5.25 4.10 1.57
N MET A 179 -6.13 4.08 2.58
CA MET A 179 -7.04 5.18 2.86
C MET A 179 -6.30 6.46 3.24
N ALA A 180 -5.27 6.35 4.10
CA ALA A 180 -4.43 7.49 4.46
C ALA A 180 -3.71 8.08 3.24
N LEU A 181 -3.22 7.22 2.33
CA LEU A 181 -2.60 7.67 1.08
C LEU A 181 -3.63 8.38 0.19
N SER A 182 -4.82 7.81 0.01
CA SER A 182 -5.91 8.39 -0.77
C SER A 182 -6.32 9.77 -0.24
N ALA A 183 -6.51 9.88 1.08
CA ALA A 183 -6.80 11.14 1.75
C ALA A 183 -5.65 12.14 1.59
N GLY A 184 -4.40 11.69 1.69
CA GLY A 184 -3.21 12.53 1.50
C GLY A 184 -3.07 13.07 0.07
N VAL A 185 -3.30 12.23 -0.95
CA VAL A 185 -3.28 12.65 -2.38
C VAL A 185 -4.24 13.80 -2.59
N VAL A 186 -5.45 13.63 -2.07
CA VAL A 186 -6.56 14.57 -2.15
C VAL A 186 -6.26 15.86 -1.39
N LEU A 187 -5.76 15.75 -0.17
CA LEU A 187 -5.45 16.90 0.67
C LEU A 187 -4.35 17.75 0.01
N ILE A 188 -3.29 17.12 -0.49
CA ILE A 188 -2.25 17.82 -1.25
C ILE A 188 -2.88 18.46 -2.49
N ALA A 189 -3.75 17.74 -3.19
CA ALA A 189 -4.38 18.26 -4.39
C ALA A 189 -5.20 19.53 -4.11
N TYR A 190 -5.96 19.52 -3.02
CA TYR A 190 -6.72 20.67 -2.54
C TYR A 190 -5.85 21.84 -2.07
N ILE A 191 -4.80 21.58 -1.30
CA ILE A 191 -3.89 22.64 -0.82
C ILE A 191 -3.19 23.32 -2.00
N MET A 192 -2.84 22.55 -3.03
CA MET A 192 -2.17 23.07 -4.21
C MET A 192 -3.10 23.80 -5.18
N ASP A 193 -4.36 23.39 -5.22
CA ASP A 193 -5.37 23.98 -6.09
C ASP A 193 -6.72 24.02 -5.35
N SER A 194 -6.93 25.11 -4.60
CA SER A 194 -8.16 25.31 -3.82
C SER A 194 -9.41 25.39 -4.69
N ARG A 195 -9.26 25.61 -6.00
CA ARG A 195 -10.37 25.59 -6.97
C ARG A 195 -10.76 24.18 -7.38
N LEU A 196 -9.93 23.16 -7.11
CA LEU A 196 -10.21 21.77 -7.48
C LEU A 196 -11.58 21.29 -6.98
N LEU A 197 -11.91 21.51 -5.70
CA LEU A 197 -13.21 21.09 -5.15
C LEU A 197 -14.36 21.97 -5.67
N LYS A 198 -14.09 23.24 -5.96
CA LYS A 198 -15.10 24.20 -6.41
C LYS A 198 -15.51 23.92 -7.86
N ASP A 199 -14.54 23.63 -8.72
CA ASP A 199 -14.72 23.52 -10.17
C ASP A 199 -14.88 22.05 -10.61
N ASN A 200 -14.56 21.09 -9.73
CA ASN A 200 -14.63 19.65 -10.04
C ASN A 200 -15.33 18.87 -8.90
N PRO A 201 -16.68 18.85 -8.87
CA PRO A 201 -17.44 18.14 -7.84
C PRO A 201 -17.19 16.62 -7.85
N LEU A 202 -16.72 16.04 -8.96
CA LEU A 202 -16.35 14.62 -9.02
C LEU A 202 -15.19 14.29 -8.07
N SER A 203 -14.25 15.21 -7.89
CA SER A 203 -13.17 15.05 -6.91
C SER A 203 -13.75 14.94 -5.49
N ALA A 204 -14.58 15.89 -5.08
CA ALA A 204 -15.27 15.89 -3.78
C ALA A 204 -16.06 14.60 -3.55
N ILE A 205 -16.88 14.19 -4.53
CA ILE A 205 -17.69 12.97 -4.45
C ILE A 205 -16.80 11.74 -4.31
N SER A 206 -15.71 11.64 -5.07
CA SER A 206 -14.81 10.48 -4.98
C SER A 206 -14.16 10.35 -3.61
N ILE A 207 -13.80 11.46 -2.98
CA ILE A 207 -13.21 11.52 -1.65
C ILE A 207 -14.23 11.10 -0.61
N VAL A 208 -15.41 11.72 -0.64
CA VAL A 208 -16.50 11.40 0.28
C VAL A 208 -16.88 9.94 0.13
N MET A 209 -16.97 9.42 -1.09
CA MET A 209 -17.27 8.02 -1.33
C MET A 209 -16.20 7.09 -0.74
N VAL A 210 -14.90 7.36 -0.94
CA VAL A 210 -13.82 6.55 -0.37
C VAL A 210 -13.83 6.63 1.16
N LEU A 211 -13.99 7.82 1.73
CA LEU A 211 -14.06 7.99 3.17
C LEU A 211 -15.30 7.30 3.75
N VAL A 212 -16.50 7.54 3.21
CA VAL A 212 -17.74 6.96 3.73
C VAL A 212 -17.77 5.44 3.58
N LEU A 213 -17.35 4.89 2.44
CA LEU A 213 -17.37 3.44 2.22
C LEU A 213 -16.38 2.70 3.10
N PHE A 214 -15.19 3.27 3.31
CA PHE A 214 -14.12 2.56 4.00
C PHE A 214 -13.91 3.00 5.46
N VAL A 215 -14.42 4.15 5.91
CA VAL A 215 -14.25 4.60 7.32
C VAL A 215 -14.89 3.62 8.28
N SER A 216 -16.10 3.14 8.00
CA SER A 216 -16.77 2.14 8.84
C SER A 216 -15.93 0.87 8.95
N TYR A 217 -15.36 0.42 7.84
CA TYR A 217 -14.48 -0.75 7.80
C TYR A 217 -13.11 -0.52 8.45
N ALA A 218 -12.57 0.69 8.36
CA ALA A 218 -11.37 1.10 9.07
C ALA A 218 -11.61 1.05 10.58
N LEU A 219 -12.73 1.58 11.06
CA LEU A 219 -13.11 1.54 12.48
C LEU A 219 -13.34 0.11 12.96
N ILE A 220 -14.01 -0.74 12.16
CA ILE A 220 -14.15 -2.18 12.46
C ILE A 220 -12.77 -2.85 12.51
N GLY A 221 -11.87 -2.54 11.58
CA GLY A 221 -10.52 -3.07 11.54
C GLY A 221 -9.68 -2.66 12.75
N ILE A 222 -9.77 -1.39 13.17
CA ILE A 222 -9.12 -0.87 14.37
C ILE A 222 -9.70 -1.56 15.62
N GLY A 223 -11.02 -1.63 15.75
CA GLY A 223 -11.69 -2.30 16.86
C GLY A 223 -11.30 -3.77 16.95
N LYS A 224 -11.23 -4.48 15.81
CA LYS A 224 -10.76 -5.86 15.74
C LYS A 224 -9.31 -5.98 16.21
N ASN A 225 -8.42 -5.11 15.74
CA ASN A 225 -7.02 -5.15 16.14
C ASN A 225 -6.88 -4.86 17.64
N LEU A 226 -7.57 -3.83 18.16
CA LEU A 226 -7.57 -3.53 19.60
C LEU A 226 -8.06 -4.74 20.40
N ALA A 227 -9.18 -5.34 20.03
CA ALA A 227 -9.71 -6.53 20.71
C ALA A 227 -8.75 -7.73 20.62
N TYR A 228 -8.12 -7.96 19.47
CA TYR A 228 -7.12 -9.02 19.29
C TYR A 228 -5.91 -8.84 20.21
N PHE A 229 -5.50 -7.59 20.44
CA PHE A 229 -4.41 -7.24 21.33
C PHE A 229 -4.88 -6.92 22.76
N GLY A 230 -6.05 -7.38 23.22
CA GLY A 230 -6.50 -7.31 24.61
C GLY A 230 -7.53 -6.22 24.95
N GLY A 231 -7.81 -5.29 24.03
CA GLY A 231 -8.91 -4.32 24.12
C GLY A 231 -8.71 -3.14 25.09
N ASP A 232 -7.61 -3.11 25.83
CA ASP A 232 -7.21 -2.04 26.73
C ASP A 232 -6.26 -1.03 26.04
N GLU A 233 -5.78 -0.03 26.78
CA GLU A 233 -4.80 0.95 26.28
C GLU A 233 -3.45 0.29 25.90
N ALA A 234 -3.08 -0.76 26.62
CA ALA A 234 -1.87 -1.54 26.38
C ALA A 234 -1.89 -2.29 25.03
N ALA A 235 -3.08 -2.53 24.47
CA ALA A 235 -3.26 -3.12 23.14
C ALA A 235 -2.50 -2.37 22.04
N VAL A 236 -2.37 -1.04 22.14
CA VAL A 236 -1.61 -0.23 21.16
C VAL A 236 -0.12 -0.57 21.21
N VAL A 237 0.44 -0.77 22.40
CA VAL A 237 1.85 -1.15 22.60
C VAL A 237 2.10 -2.57 22.09
N ARG A 238 1.20 -3.51 22.41
CA ARG A 238 1.26 -4.87 21.88
C ARG A 238 1.14 -4.90 20.35
N MET A 239 0.32 -4.01 19.77
CA MET A 239 0.22 -3.85 18.32
C MET A 239 1.50 -3.29 17.69
N LEU A 240 2.22 -2.38 18.38
CA LEU A 240 3.57 -1.96 17.95
C LEU A 240 4.54 -3.14 17.95
N GLY A 241 4.46 -4.02 18.96
CA GLY A 241 5.24 -5.25 19.06
C GLY A 241 5.09 -6.21 17.87
N HIS A 242 3.93 -6.17 17.20
CA HIS A 242 3.66 -6.99 16.02
C HIS A 242 4.31 -6.44 14.73
N GLY A 243 4.63 -5.15 14.69
CA GLY A 243 5.25 -4.48 13.55
C GLY A 243 6.74 -4.24 13.72
N ALA A 244 7.29 -3.38 12.86
CA ALA A 244 8.68 -2.93 13.00
C ALA A 244 8.92 -2.09 14.27
N GLY A 245 7.84 -1.59 14.89
CA GLY A 245 7.92 -0.88 16.17
C GLY A 245 8.48 -1.75 17.29
N GLY A 246 8.13 -3.04 17.32
CA GLY A 246 8.65 -4.01 18.29
C GLY A 246 10.16 -4.20 18.17
N ASP A 247 10.66 -4.39 16.95
CA ASP A 247 12.11 -4.52 16.69
C ASP A 247 12.87 -3.25 17.09
N ILE A 248 12.31 -2.08 16.78
CA ILE A 248 12.88 -0.79 17.19
C ILE A 248 12.89 -0.69 18.71
N ALA A 249 11.78 -1.00 19.39
CA ALA A 249 11.69 -0.98 20.85
C ALA A 249 12.72 -1.91 21.50
N LYS A 250 12.88 -3.14 20.98
CA LYS A 250 13.92 -4.09 21.41
C LYS A 250 15.32 -3.49 21.26
N SER A 251 15.61 -2.85 20.12
CA SER A 251 16.94 -2.28 19.84
C SER A 251 17.33 -1.13 20.79
N ILE A 252 16.36 -0.47 21.41
CA ILE A 252 16.59 0.63 22.37
C ILE A 252 16.38 0.22 23.84
N GLY A 253 16.31 -1.09 24.12
CA GLY A 253 16.18 -1.62 25.48
C GLY A 253 14.77 -1.53 26.07
N LEU A 254 13.73 -1.34 25.25
CA LEU A 254 12.32 -1.37 25.67
C LEU A 254 11.63 -2.70 25.32
N GLY A 255 12.39 -3.73 24.92
CA GLY A 255 11.85 -5.03 24.50
C GLY A 255 10.99 -5.70 25.56
N ASP A 256 11.44 -5.69 26.81
CA ASP A 256 10.75 -6.32 27.94
C ASP A 256 9.38 -5.69 28.22
N LEU A 257 9.20 -4.39 27.92
CA LEU A 257 7.90 -3.70 28.07
C LEU A 257 6.90 -4.09 26.97
N VAL A 258 7.37 -4.59 25.84
CA VAL A 258 6.54 -4.99 24.70
C VAL A 258 6.12 -6.46 24.80
N GLU A 259 6.92 -7.30 25.47
CA GLU A 259 6.68 -8.75 25.62
C GLU A 259 5.92 -9.14 26.91
N GLN A 260 5.73 -8.23 27.86
CA GLN A 260 4.95 -8.50 29.06
C GLN A 260 3.45 -8.62 28.74
N ASP A 261 2.89 -9.83 28.90
CA ASP A 261 1.44 -10.10 28.75
C ASP A 261 0.61 -9.34 29.80
N GLU A 262 1.16 -9.18 31.00
CA GLU A 262 0.62 -8.33 32.06
C GLU A 262 1.35 -6.99 32.06
N ILE A 263 0.92 -6.09 31.17
CA ILE A 263 1.23 -4.67 31.38
C ILE A 263 0.45 -4.27 32.63
N PRO A 264 1.10 -3.93 33.77
CA PRO A 264 0.38 -3.55 34.98
C PRO A 264 -0.62 -2.47 34.60
N ALA A 265 -1.83 -2.53 35.17
CA ALA A 265 -2.92 -1.57 34.94
C ALA A 265 -2.47 -0.16 35.35
N THR A 266 -1.65 0.46 34.52
CA THR A 266 -1.08 1.77 34.75
C THR A 266 -1.89 2.73 33.93
N GLU A 267 -2.86 3.36 34.60
CA GLU A 267 -3.31 4.70 34.31
C GLU A 267 -2.04 5.58 34.14
N GLY A 268 -1.48 5.65 32.93
CA GLY A 268 -0.20 6.33 32.70
C GLY A 268 0.74 5.71 31.68
N LEU A 269 0.61 4.44 31.27
CA LEU A 269 1.52 3.89 30.24
C LEU A 269 1.24 4.50 28.87
N LEU A 270 -0.03 4.71 28.51
CA LEU A 270 -0.36 5.43 27.29
C LEU A 270 0.17 6.87 27.37
N GLY A 271 0.14 7.48 28.55
CA GLY A 271 0.77 8.78 28.84
C GLY A 271 2.31 8.77 28.85
N ALA A 272 2.94 7.61 29.04
CA ALA A 272 4.39 7.43 28.97
C ALA A 272 4.86 7.09 27.54
N VAL A 273 4.08 6.30 26.80
CA VAL A 273 4.37 5.87 25.41
C VAL A 273 3.94 6.92 24.39
N LEU A 274 2.86 7.68 24.62
CA LEU A 274 2.49 8.80 23.75
C LEU A 274 3.67 9.78 23.57
N PRO A 275 4.38 10.22 24.60
CA PRO A 275 5.63 10.97 24.42
C PRO A 275 6.58 10.25 23.46
N TYR A 276 6.82 8.95 23.60
CA TYR A 276 7.73 8.28 22.67
C TYR A 276 7.17 8.09 21.24
N TRP A 277 5.88 8.31 20.98
CA TRP A 277 5.34 8.42 19.62
C TRP A 277 6.03 9.55 18.84
N TRP A 278 6.33 10.66 19.52
CA TRP A 278 7.03 11.77 18.88
C TRP A 278 8.47 11.36 18.58
N LEU A 279 9.10 10.42 19.30
CA LEU A 279 10.40 9.88 18.91
C LEU A 279 10.31 9.09 17.60
N GLY A 280 9.24 8.35 17.34
CA GLY A 280 9.01 7.70 16.05
C GLY A 280 8.83 8.74 14.92
N VAL A 281 8.00 9.76 15.16
CA VAL A 281 7.81 10.89 14.23
C VAL A 281 9.12 11.67 14.03
N VAL A 282 9.90 11.88 15.09
CA VAL A 282 11.19 12.58 15.07
C VAL A 282 12.26 11.72 14.43
N ALA A 283 12.30 10.40 14.64
CA ALA A 283 13.20 9.48 13.96
C ALA A 283 12.89 9.45 12.46
N VAL A 284 11.62 9.35 12.08
CA VAL A 284 11.19 9.49 10.67
C VAL A 284 11.56 10.88 10.14
N ALA A 285 11.35 11.95 10.91
CA ALA A 285 11.73 13.32 10.54
C ALA A 285 13.26 13.57 10.52
N LEU A 286 14.05 12.80 11.27
CA LEU A 286 15.51 12.86 11.31
C LEU A 286 16.11 12.05 10.18
N VAL A 287 15.59 10.84 9.90
CA VAL A 287 15.92 10.06 8.71
C VAL A 287 15.58 10.89 7.47
N ALA A 288 14.37 11.42 7.42
CA ALA A 288 13.96 12.43 6.45
C ALA A 288 15.03 13.52 6.33
N ARG A 289 15.36 14.23 7.41
CA ARG A 289 16.30 15.35 7.41
C ARG A 289 17.73 14.94 7.01
N TYR A 290 18.20 13.77 7.41
CA TYR A 290 19.53 13.23 7.12
C TYR A 290 19.70 12.91 5.63
N TYR A 291 18.66 12.34 5.02
CA TYR A 291 18.57 12.19 3.56
C TYR A 291 18.20 13.48 2.81
N GLY A 292 18.14 14.62 3.52
CA GLY A 292 17.88 15.94 2.95
C GLY A 292 16.39 16.28 2.73
N TRP A 293 15.44 15.47 3.21
CA TRP A 293 14.02 15.85 3.28
C TRP A 293 13.87 17.01 4.26
N ARG A 294 13.70 18.21 3.70
CA ARG A 294 13.08 19.33 4.38
C ARG A 294 11.67 19.45 3.82
N PRO A 295 10.62 18.98 4.51
CA PRO A 295 9.25 18.94 3.96
C PRO A 295 8.82 20.28 3.34
N VAL A 296 9.16 21.38 4.01
CA VAL A 296 8.85 22.75 3.57
C VAL A 296 9.66 23.20 2.36
N ARG A 297 10.92 22.74 2.18
CA ARG A 297 11.71 23.07 0.98
C ARG A 297 11.42 22.11 -0.18
N MET A 298 11.08 20.85 0.07
CA MET A 298 10.68 19.89 -0.97
C MET A 298 9.35 20.28 -1.62
N VAL A 299 8.35 20.71 -0.85
CA VAL A 299 7.12 21.27 -1.43
C VAL A 299 7.41 22.42 -2.40
N ARG A 300 8.52 23.17 -2.20
CA ARG A 300 8.96 24.26 -3.08
C ARG A 300 9.98 23.86 -4.16
N ALA A 301 10.70 22.75 -4.03
CA ALA A 301 11.84 22.40 -4.88
C ALA A 301 11.70 21.08 -5.67
N SER A 302 10.92 20.11 -5.17
CA SER A 302 10.61 18.86 -5.88
C SER A 302 9.30 18.99 -6.65
N SER A 303 9.17 18.18 -7.71
CA SER A 303 7.90 18.13 -8.44
C SER A 303 6.79 17.63 -7.49
N PRO A 304 5.57 18.18 -7.57
CA PRO A 304 4.44 17.73 -6.74
C PRO A 304 4.21 16.22 -6.80
N ALA A 305 4.46 15.61 -7.96
CA ALA A 305 4.37 14.18 -8.19
C ALA A 305 5.45 13.39 -7.41
N GLN A 306 6.64 13.95 -7.20
CA GLN A 306 7.63 13.35 -6.30
C GLN A 306 7.17 13.42 -4.85
N ASN A 307 6.55 14.52 -4.40
CA ASN A 307 6.05 14.64 -3.03
C ASN A 307 5.01 13.56 -2.69
N LEU A 308 4.22 13.12 -3.68
CA LEU A 308 3.32 11.97 -3.52
C LEU A 308 4.05 10.68 -3.20
N VAL A 309 5.14 10.40 -3.92
CA VAL A 309 5.96 9.20 -3.70
C VAL A 309 6.58 9.25 -2.31
N HIS A 310 7.09 10.41 -1.88
CA HIS A 310 7.59 10.60 -0.52
C HIS A 310 6.51 10.35 0.54
N MET A 311 5.33 10.93 0.36
CA MET A 311 4.21 10.74 1.28
C MET A 311 3.84 9.25 1.38
N SER A 312 3.84 8.52 0.27
CA SER A 312 3.56 7.09 0.28
C SER A 312 4.63 6.28 1.04
N ILE A 313 5.92 6.66 0.94
CA ILE A 313 6.99 6.05 1.75
C ILE A 313 6.75 6.35 3.24
N VAL A 314 6.49 7.61 3.58
CA VAL A 314 6.26 8.02 4.98
C VAL A 314 5.07 7.29 5.59
N LEU A 315 3.94 7.22 4.87
CA LEU A 315 2.74 6.53 5.34
C LEU A 315 2.99 5.03 5.54
N ALA A 316 3.73 4.40 4.63
CA ALA A 316 4.13 3.01 4.78
C ALA A 316 5.08 2.80 5.97
N MET A 317 6.01 3.73 6.22
CA MET A 317 6.90 3.67 7.39
C MET A 317 6.12 3.82 8.71
N VAL A 318 5.25 4.83 8.80
CA VAL A 318 4.44 5.10 10.00
C VAL A 318 3.49 3.94 10.27
N GLY A 319 2.75 3.48 9.26
CA GLY A 319 1.88 2.30 9.42
C GLY A 319 2.67 1.01 9.64
N GLY A 320 3.89 0.93 9.10
CA GLY A 320 4.84 -0.17 9.26
C GLY A 320 5.27 -0.43 10.69
N LEU A 321 5.22 0.60 11.55
CA LEU A 321 5.44 0.45 12.99
C LEU A 321 4.46 -0.55 13.63
N PHE A 322 3.25 -0.65 13.09
CA PHE A 322 2.18 -1.53 13.59
C PHE A 322 1.99 -2.80 12.74
N GLY A 323 2.76 -2.96 11.65
CA GLY A 323 2.69 -4.17 10.84
C GLY A 323 3.61 -4.18 9.63
N TYR A 324 4.43 -5.23 9.51
CA TYR A 324 5.37 -5.41 8.40
C TYR A 324 4.71 -5.37 7.02
N SER A 325 3.48 -5.90 6.90
CA SER A 325 2.73 -5.83 5.64
C SER A 325 2.54 -4.40 5.13
N VAL A 326 2.36 -3.43 6.03
CA VAL A 326 2.21 -2.01 5.69
C VAL A 326 3.56 -1.40 5.35
N LEU A 327 4.61 -1.73 6.11
CA LEU A 327 5.98 -1.30 5.81
C LEU A 327 6.40 -1.71 4.39
N MET A 328 6.09 -2.94 4.01
CA MET A 328 6.40 -3.49 2.69
C MET A 328 5.68 -2.74 1.56
N MET A 329 4.56 -2.05 1.81
CA MET A 329 3.90 -1.22 0.80
C MET A 329 4.78 -0.03 0.37
N GLY A 330 5.71 0.38 1.22
CA GLY A 330 6.67 1.45 0.96
C GLY A 330 7.84 1.04 0.06
N VAL A 331 8.05 -0.27 -0.15
CA VAL A 331 9.20 -0.76 -0.94
C VAL A 331 9.13 -0.29 -2.39
N ILE A 332 7.98 -0.40 -3.06
CA ILE A 332 7.87 0.01 -4.47
C ILE A 332 8.04 1.53 -4.63
N PRO A 333 7.35 2.39 -3.83
CA PRO A 333 7.63 3.82 -3.81
C PRO A 333 9.08 4.18 -3.50
N LEU A 334 9.72 3.47 -2.56
CA LEU A 334 11.13 3.68 -2.23
C LEU A 334 12.03 3.34 -3.42
N LEU A 335 11.79 2.22 -4.09
CA LEU A 335 12.54 1.86 -5.30
C LEU A 335 12.35 2.90 -6.41
N LEU A 336 11.13 3.40 -6.63
CA LEU A 336 10.84 4.52 -7.55
C LEU A 336 11.61 5.79 -7.17
N PHE A 337 11.67 6.12 -5.88
CA PHE A 337 12.40 7.28 -5.38
C PHE A 337 13.91 7.15 -5.56
N VAL A 338 14.51 6.06 -5.08
CA VAL A 338 15.96 5.83 -5.12
C VAL A 338 16.46 5.86 -6.55
N SER A 339 15.82 5.08 -7.41
CA SER A 339 16.20 4.96 -8.83
C SER A 339 16.06 6.28 -9.60
N GLY A 340 15.11 7.15 -9.23
CA GLY A 340 14.99 8.49 -9.82
C GLY A 340 16.00 9.51 -9.36
N ASN A 341 16.69 9.27 -8.24
CA ASN A 341 17.68 10.18 -7.66
C ASN A 341 19.13 9.67 -7.76
N VAL A 342 19.37 8.52 -8.41
CA VAL A 342 20.72 7.94 -8.53
C VAL A 342 21.73 8.92 -9.14
N LYS A 343 21.40 9.62 -10.22
CA LYS A 343 22.32 10.59 -10.86
C LYS A 343 22.76 11.73 -9.92
N PRO A 344 21.85 12.48 -9.27
CA PRO A 344 22.25 13.53 -8.33
C PRO A 344 22.96 12.99 -7.08
N ILE A 345 22.74 11.72 -6.70
CA ILE A 345 23.49 11.08 -5.60
C ILE A 345 24.91 10.75 -6.06
N LEU A 346 25.08 10.06 -7.19
CA LEU A 346 26.40 9.68 -7.72
C LEU A 346 27.27 10.90 -8.03
N SER A 347 26.68 11.97 -8.57
CA SER A 347 27.42 13.21 -8.84
C SER A 347 27.91 13.91 -7.57
N ARG A 348 27.20 13.77 -6.44
CA ARG A 348 27.67 14.27 -5.13
C ARG A 348 28.78 13.42 -4.52
N VAL A 349 28.86 12.14 -4.89
CA VAL A 349 29.89 11.20 -4.40
C VAL A 349 31.14 11.21 -5.30
N GLY A 350 31.20 12.09 -6.30
CA GLY A 350 32.38 12.23 -7.17
C GLY A 350 32.48 11.18 -8.28
N PHE A 351 31.45 10.34 -8.46
CA PHE A 351 31.35 9.52 -9.66
C PHE A 351 30.75 10.37 -10.78
N SER A 352 31.61 10.85 -11.68
CA SER A 352 31.15 11.36 -12.98
C SER A 352 30.57 10.17 -13.76
N ALA A 353 29.25 10.12 -13.87
CA ALA A 353 28.52 9.11 -14.63
C ALA A 353 28.67 9.31 -16.14
#